data_AF-A0A9N8VSK0-F1
#
_entry.id   AF-A0A9N8VSK0-F1
#
_cell.length_a   1.000
_cell.length_b   1.000
_cell.length_c   1.000
_cell.angle_alpha   90.00
_cell.angle_beta   90.00
_cell.angle_gamma   90.00
#
_symmetry.space_group_name_H-M   'P 1'
#
loop_
_entity.id
_entity.type
_entity.pdbx_description
1 polymer ?
#
loop_
_entity_poly.entity_id
_entity_poly.type
_entity_poly.pdbx_seq_one_letter_code
_entity_poly.pdbx_strand_id
1 'polypeptide(L)'
;MGRAWSSKEDKILVGFGNGKNGRRMRATYLNHKTAKQCADRWKDIRGYIDRPFTPFECNIIRRLYQTYGPRWRRMSAVLHRSPEMIMECWLSLKAMDDKTERIHKQMSIQRLLS
;
A
#
# COMPACT_ATOMS: atom_id res chain seq x y z
N MET A 1 6.54 -22.50 -4.90
CA MET A 1 5.91 -21.19 -4.66
C MET A 1 7.00 -20.14 -4.48
N GLY A 2 6.96 -19.03 -5.22
CA GLY A 2 8.01 -18.00 -5.16
C GLY A 2 7.85 -17.06 -3.98
N ARG A 3 8.97 -16.64 -3.36
CA ARG A 3 9.01 -15.64 -2.28
C ARG A 3 8.28 -14.35 -2.71
N ALA A 4 7.42 -13.82 -1.84
CA ALA A 4 6.74 -12.54 -2.04
C ALA A 4 7.75 -11.38 -2.24
N TRP A 5 7.31 -10.29 -2.86
CA TRP A 5 8.08 -9.05 -2.94
C TRP A 5 7.82 -8.21 -1.69
N SER A 6 8.86 -7.57 -1.18
CA SER A 6 8.81 -6.64 -0.05
C SER A 6 8.97 -5.20 -0.51
N SER A 7 8.48 -4.25 0.29
CA SER A 7 8.61 -2.82 0.00
C SER A 7 10.08 -2.38 -0.12
N LYS A 8 11.01 -3.04 0.60
CA LYS A 8 12.45 -2.77 0.47
C LYS A 8 12.99 -3.16 -0.91
N GLU A 9 12.57 -4.31 -1.41
CA GLU A 9 12.96 -4.76 -2.76
C GLU A 9 12.36 -3.86 -3.83
N ASP A 10 11.11 -3.43 -3.66
CA ASP A 10 10.46 -2.49 -4.59
C ASP A 10 11.20 -1.14 -4.65
N LYS A 11 11.64 -0.61 -3.51
CA LYS A 11 12.48 0.61 -3.44
C LYS A 11 13.81 0.43 -4.17
N ILE A 12 14.45 -0.73 -4.04
CA ILE A 12 15.66 -1.08 -4.79
C ILE A 12 15.36 -1.08 -6.30
N LEU A 13 14.25 -1.68 -6.73
CA LEU A 13 13.87 -1.70 -8.15
C LEU A 13 13.64 -0.28 -8.70
N VAL A 14 13.05 0.62 -7.91
CA VAL A 14 12.83 2.04 -8.24
C VAL A 14 14.13 2.82 -8.36
N GLY A 15 15.07 2.64 -7.43
CA GLY A 15 16.32 3.38 -7.43
C GLY A 15 17.20 3.15 -8.67
N PHE A 16 17.10 1.98 -9.32
CA PHE A 16 17.97 1.61 -10.44
C PHE A 16 17.39 1.89 -11.85
N GLY A 17 16.10 2.25 -11.96
CA GLY A 17 15.45 2.56 -13.24
C GLY A 17 15.40 1.41 -14.27
N ASN A 18 15.01 1.71 -15.53
CA ASN A 18 14.75 0.69 -16.57
C ASN A 18 15.90 0.46 -17.58
N GLY A 19 17.03 1.14 -17.42
CA GLY A 19 18.18 0.99 -18.33
C GLY A 19 18.76 -0.42 -18.36
N LYS A 20 19.60 -0.75 -19.37
CA LYS A 20 20.38 -2.01 -19.40
C LYS A 20 21.19 -2.20 -18.10
N ASN A 21 21.78 -1.12 -17.60
CA ASN A 21 22.51 -1.10 -16.33
C ASN A 21 21.57 -1.33 -15.15
N GLY A 22 20.42 -0.66 -15.10
CA GLY A 22 19.42 -0.85 -14.05
C GLY A 22 18.91 -2.30 -13.94
N ARG A 23 18.70 -2.99 -15.07
CA ARG A 23 18.33 -4.42 -15.06
C ARG A 23 19.41 -5.32 -14.46
N ARG A 24 20.67 -5.10 -14.83
CA ARG A 24 21.81 -5.88 -14.31
C ARG A 24 22.04 -5.59 -12.82
N MET A 25 22.03 -4.32 -12.43
CA MET A 25 22.23 -3.88 -11.03
C MET A 25 21.16 -4.44 -10.09
N ARG A 26 19.90 -4.49 -10.53
CA ARG A 26 18.80 -5.06 -9.73
C ARG A 26 19.00 -6.53 -9.39
N ALA A 27 19.51 -7.34 -10.32
CA ALA A 27 19.79 -8.76 -10.08
C ALA A 27 21.01 -8.95 -9.17
N THR A 28 21.99 -8.04 -9.21
CA THR A 28 23.16 -8.09 -8.31
C THR A 28 22.81 -7.72 -6.87
N TYR A 29 21.87 -6.78 -6.66
CA TYR A 29 21.43 -6.35 -5.33
C TYR A 29 20.34 -7.25 -4.74
N LEU A 30 19.61 -7.99 -5.59
CA LEU A 30 18.56 -8.92 -5.20
C LEU A 30 19.00 -10.34 -5.53
N ASN A 31 20.00 -10.83 -4.80
CA ASN A 31 20.72 -12.08 -5.07
C ASN A 31 19.79 -13.31 -5.12
N HIS A 32 18.61 -13.22 -4.50
CA HIS A 32 17.55 -14.24 -4.49
C HIS A 32 16.43 -14.01 -5.52
N LYS A 33 16.59 -13.05 -6.44
CA LYS A 33 15.66 -12.77 -7.54
C LYS A 33 16.40 -12.75 -8.87
N THR A 34 15.83 -13.38 -9.89
CA THR A 34 16.41 -13.36 -11.24
C THR A 34 16.18 -12.02 -11.92
N ALA A 35 17.02 -11.68 -12.91
CA ALA A 35 16.85 -10.48 -13.71
C ALA A 35 15.45 -10.40 -14.38
N LYS A 36 14.88 -11.55 -14.77
CA LYS A 36 13.51 -11.65 -15.29
C LYS A 36 12.47 -11.27 -14.23
N GLN A 37 12.59 -11.82 -13.02
CA GLN A 37 11.69 -11.48 -11.90
C GLN A 37 11.74 -9.99 -11.58
N CYS A 38 12.94 -9.40 -11.53
CA CYS A 38 13.12 -7.95 -11.30
C CYS A 38 12.50 -7.11 -12.42
N ALA A 39 12.65 -7.52 -13.68
CA ALA A 39 12.08 -6.82 -14.83
C ALA A 39 10.55 -6.88 -14.85
N ASP A 40 9.96 -8.03 -14.52
CA ASP A 40 8.51 -8.18 -14.48
C ASP A 40 7.92 -7.39 -13.31
N ARG A 41 8.51 -7.49 -12.11
CA ARG A 41 8.09 -6.69 -10.96
C ARG A 41 8.23 -5.18 -11.19
N TRP A 42 9.27 -4.75 -11.90
CA TRP A 42 9.44 -3.33 -12.25
C TRP A 42 8.30 -2.79 -13.11
N LYS A 43 7.77 -3.60 -14.05
CA LYS A 43 6.62 -3.23 -14.86
C LYS A 43 5.38 -3.02 -13.98
N ASP A 44 5.24 -3.83 -12.93
CA ASP A 44 4.13 -3.71 -11.99
C ASP A 44 4.24 -2.43 -11.13
N ILE A 45 5.43 -2.13 -10.59
CA ILE A 45 5.62 -1.03 -9.63
C ILE A 45 5.66 0.34 -10.30
N ARG A 46 6.23 0.47 -11.50
CA ARG A 46 6.40 1.77 -12.17
C ARG A 46 5.08 2.50 -12.43
N GLY A 47 3.96 1.79 -12.38
CA GLY A 47 2.61 2.37 -12.51
C GLY A 47 2.02 2.87 -11.18
N TYR A 48 2.71 2.67 -10.06
CA TYR A 48 2.20 3.09 -8.75
C TYR A 48 2.50 4.56 -8.47
N ILE A 49 1.48 5.25 -7.96
CA ILE A 49 1.58 6.64 -7.56
C ILE A 49 2.17 6.72 -6.14
N ASP A 50 3.33 7.34 -5.99
CA ASP A 50 4.02 7.56 -4.71
C ASP A 50 3.75 8.96 -4.15
N ARG A 51 2.55 9.17 -3.59
CA ARG A 51 2.13 10.41 -2.92
C ARG A 51 1.19 10.09 -1.75
N PRO A 52 0.87 11.04 -0.85
CA PRO A 52 -0.16 10.79 0.17
C PRO A 52 -1.53 10.40 -0.42
N PHE A 53 -2.31 9.60 0.30
CA PHE A 53 -3.69 9.29 -0.08
C PHE A 53 -4.58 10.52 0.13
N THR A 54 -5.39 10.87 -0.88
CA THR A 54 -6.40 11.91 -0.73
C THR A 54 -7.61 11.40 0.05
N PRO A 55 -8.43 12.29 0.63
CA PRO A 55 -9.69 11.88 1.27
C PRO A 55 -10.61 11.08 0.34
N PHE A 56 -10.58 11.39 -0.97
CA PHE A 56 -11.32 10.65 -1.99
C PHE A 56 -10.79 9.22 -2.17
N GLU A 57 -9.48 9.06 -2.29
CA GLU A 57 -8.84 7.73 -2.36
C GLU A 57 -9.10 6.92 -1.08
N CYS A 58 -9.02 7.55 0.09
CA CYS A 58 -9.38 6.94 1.37
C CYS A 58 -10.83 6.43 1.37
N ASN A 59 -11.78 7.22 0.84
CA ASN A 59 -13.17 6.80 0.73
C ASN A 59 -13.36 5.61 -0.22
N ILE A 60 -12.62 5.59 -1.34
CA ILE A 60 -12.59 4.43 -2.24
C ILE A 60 -12.08 3.19 -1.50
N ILE A 61 -10.99 3.31 -0.73
CA ILE A 61 -10.46 2.21 0.08
C ILE A 61 -11.53 1.65 1.03
N ARG A 62 -12.29 2.52 1.71
CA ARG A 62 -13.39 2.05 2.60
C ARG A 62 -14.43 1.24 1.84
N ARG A 63 -14.92 1.75 0.70
CA ARG A 63 -15.93 1.07 -0.12
C ARG A 63 -15.42 -0.27 -0.66
N LEU A 64 -14.19 -0.29 -1.15
CA LEU A 64 -13.56 -1.50 -1.66
C LEU A 64 -13.33 -2.53 -0.54
N TYR A 65 -12.97 -2.11 0.67
CA TYR A 65 -12.79 -3.01 1.81
C TYR A 65 -14.12 -3.60 2.28
N GLN A 66 -15.20 -2.81 2.29
CA GLN A 66 -16.55 -3.32 2.56
C GLN A 66 -16.98 -4.38 1.53
N THR A 67 -16.56 -4.22 0.27
CA THR A 67 -16.93 -5.13 -0.81
C THR A 67 -16.06 -6.40 -0.83
N TYR A 68 -14.76 -6.27 -0.60
CA TYR A 68 -13.78 -7.33 -0.87
C TYR A 68 -12.99 -7.80 0.36
N GLY A 69 -13.09 -7.12 1.49
CA GLY A 69 -12.22 -7.32 2.66
C GLY A 69 -10.77 -6.93 2.38
N PRO A 70 -9.78 -7.54 3.07
CA PRO A 70 -8.35 -7.21 2.99
C PRO A 70 -7.67 -7.72 1.70
N ARG A 71 -8.32 -7.59 0.54
CA ARG A 71 -7.81 -8.00 -0.77
C ARG A 71 -7.03 -6.87 -1.43
N TRP A 72 -5.92 -6.46 -0.81
CA TRP A 72 -5.11 -5.30 -1.19
C TRP A 72 -4.65 -5.30 -2.65
N ARG A 73 -4.25 -6.47 -3.18
CA ARG A 73 -3.86 -6.60 -4.60
C ARG A 73 -5.00 -6.26 -5.56
N ARG A 74 -6.24 -6.59 -5.21
CA ARG A 74 -7.42 -6.27 -6.04
C ARG A 74 -7.71 -4.77 -5.99
N MET A 75 -7.52 -4.14 -4.84
CA MET A 75 -7.67 -2.70 -4.67
C MET A 75 -6.56 -1.90 -5.37
N SER A 76 -5.34 -2.45 -5.38
CA SER A 76 -4.18 -1.90 -6.09
C SER A 76 -4.43 -1.72 -7.58
N ALA A 77 -5.12 -2.66 -8.21
CA ALA A 77 -5.51 -2.56 -9.62
C ALA A 77 -6.47 -1.38 -9.91
N VAL A 78 -7.25 -0.94 -8.92
CA VAL A 78 -8.21 0.18 -9.04
C VAL A 78 -7.54 1.51 -8.71
N LEU A 79 -6.74 1.54 -7.64
CA LEU A 79 -6.14 2.77 -7.12
C LEU A 79 -4.80 3.12 -7.78
N HIS A 80 -4.21 2.19 -8.53
CA HIS A 80 -2.84 2.33 -9.05
C HIS A 80 -1.85 2.70 -7.93
N ARG A 81 -1.98 2.05 -6.78
CA ARG A 81 -1.10 2.19 -5.59
C ARG A 81 -0.53 0.83 -5.21
N SER A 82 0.60 0.83 -4.52
CA SER A 82 1.12 -0.43 -3.94
C SER A 82 0.10 -1.02 -2.96
N PRO A 83 -0.12 -2.36 -2.97
CA PRO A 83 -0.97 -3.04 -2.00
C PRO A 83 -0.59 -2.73 -0.54
N GLU A 84 0.71 -2.60 -0.27
CA GLU A 84 1.27 -2.29 1.05
C GLU A 84 0.87 -0.87 1.49
N MET A 85 0.96 0.13 0.59
CA MET A 85 0.50 1.49 0.87
C MET A 85 -1.00 1.55 1.17
N ILE A 86 -1.81 0.74 0.46
CA ILE A 86 -3.27 0.67 0.69
C ILE A 86 -3.56 0.07 2.07
N MET A 87 -2.84 -0.99 2.45
CA MET A 87 -2.96 -1.61 3.76
C MET A 87 -2.60 -0.64 4.89
N GLU A 88 -1.47 0.06 4.77
CA GLU A 88 -1.06 1.09 5.74
C GLU A 88 -2.10 2.20 5.86
N CYS A 89 -2.61 2.69 4.73
CA CYS A 89 -3.69 3.68 4.70
C CYS A 89 -4.95 3.17 5.42
N TRP A 90 -5.35 1.93 5.18
CA TRP A 90 -6.49 1.31 5.86
C TRP A 90 -6.31 1.23 7.39
N LEU A 91 -5.12 0.82 7.85
CA LEU A 91 -4.81 0.77 9.28
C LEU A 91 -4.89 2.16 9.93
N SER A 92 -4.39 3.19 9.26
CA SER A 92 -4.53 4.57 9.72
C SER A 92 -5.99 5.04 9.76
N LEU A 93 -6.79 4.72 8.74
CA LEU A 93 -8.23 5.04 8.72
C LEU A 93 -8.97 4.39 9.88
N LYS A 94 -8.72 3.09 10.12
CA LYS A 94 -9.30 2.36 11.25
C LYS A 94 -8.97 2.99 12.59
N ALA A 95 -7.71 3.34 12.82
CA ALA A 95 -7.28 3.98 14.06
C ALA A 95 -7.96 5.35 14.29
N MET A 96 -8.20 6.11 13.21
CA MET A 96 -8.93 7.39 13.28
C MET A 96 -10.41 7.19 13.63
N ASP A 97 -11.06 6.20 13.01
CA ASP A 97 -12.47 5.87 13.27
C ASP A 97 -12.66 5.43 14.74
N ASP A 98 -11.80 4.53 15.24
CA ASP A 98 -11.83 4.04 16.62
C ASP A 98 -11.62 5.18 17.64
N LYS A 99 -10.70 6.11 17.36
CA LYS A 99 -10.47 7.29 18.21
C LYS A 99 -11.71 8.20 18.24
N THR A 100 -12.33 8.41 17.09
CA THR A 100 -13.52 9.26 16.94
C THR A 100 -14.69 8.68 17.74
N GLU A 101 -14.90 7.36 17.68
CA GLU A 101 -15.94 6.68 18.44
C GLU A 101 -15.74 6.82 19.96
N ARG A 102 -14.49 6.69 20.44
CA ARG A 102 -14.16 6.88 21.87
C ARG A 102 -14.46 8.29 22.36
N ILE A 103 -14.13 9.31 21.57
CA ILE A 103 -14.39 10.72 21.91
C ILE A 103 -15.91 10.96 21.99
N HIS A 104 -16.68 10.47 21.00
CA HIS A 104 -18.14 10.60 21.03
C HIS A 104 -18.77 9.92 22.25
N LYS A 105 -18.32 8.71 22.61
CA LYS A 105 -18.77 8.03 23.82
C LYS A 105 -18.45 8.84 25.08
N GLN A 106 -17.22 9.35 25.21
CA GLN A 106 -16.82 10.17 26.35
C GLN A 106 -17.67 11.44 26.48
N MET A 107 -17.91 12.15 25.37
CA MET A 107 -18.74 13.35 25.36
C MET A 107 -20.21 13.06 25.69
N SER A 108 -20.74 11.92 25.24
CA SER A 108 -22.11 11.52 25.57
C SER A 108 -22.28 11.19 27.06
N ILE A 109 -21.30 10.52 27.68
CA ILE A 109 -21.30 10.23 29.12
C ILE A 109 -21.24 11.53 29.93
N GLN A 110 -20.38 12.47 29.53
CA GLN A 110 -20.23 13.76 30.23
C GLN A 110 -21.51 14.61 30.19
N ARG A 111 -22.29 14.55 29.11
CA ARG A 111 -23.59 15.26 28.99
C ARG A 111 -24.72 14.62 29.81
N LEU A 112 -24.60 13.35 30.18
CA LEU A 112 -25.60 12.65 31.00
C LEU A 112 -25.37 12.85 32.51
N LEU A 113 -24.19 13.32 32.90
CA LEU A 113 -23.78 13.54 34.29
C LEU A 113 -23.79 15.03 34.70
N SER A 114 -24.22 15.91 33.80
CA SER A 114 -24.34 17.37 33.96
C SER A 114 -25.80 17.79 33.91
#